data_AF-A0A2G1WC00-F1
#
_entry.id   AF-A0A2G1WC00-F1
#
_cell.length_a   1.000
_cell.length_b   1.000
_cell.length_c   1.000
_cell.angle_alpha   90.00
_cell.angle_beta   90.00
_cell.angle_gamma   90.00
#
_symmetry.space_group_name_H-M   'P 1'
#
loop_
_entity.id
_entity.type
_entity.pdbx_description
1 polymer ?
#
loop_
_entity_poly.entity_id
_entity_poly.type
_entity_poly.pdbx_seq_one_letter_code
_entity_poly.pdbx_strand_id
1 'polypeptide(L)'
;MNDPNFGYAISHEDLAAIVSERFFEVYNGHPGVNHLGDDDYPGVERIWDLVNAIRQTELNVPPMMGMASDDSHEYHCKPGSRPGRGWVVVLSQYLTPEHLIRAMKKGDFYASSGVMLDDVTLEESTRTPSIKINDEDGAKYRTNFIATLLHEESNAEDLSRIGKVVGSVEGPQASYTMTENELYVRAVITSTSDHHAPSFDNQKQQPGHSRLGSGTN
;
A
#
# COMPACT_ATOMS: atom_id res chain seq x y z
N MET A 1 -1.79 -12.78 -2.89
CA MET A 1 -3.03 -12.68 -3.68
C MET A 1 -2.81 -11.70 -4.83
N ASN A 2 -3.13 -12.11 -6.05
CA ASN A 2 -3.08 -11.29 -7.26
C ASN A 2 -4.49 -10.79 -7.60
N ASP A 3 -4.62 -9.56 -8.08
CA ASP A 3 -5.85 -8.97 -8.63
C ASP A 3 -7.16 -9.31 -7.86
N PRO A 4 -7.29 -8.85 -6.60
CA PRO A 4 -8.43 -9.18 -5.75
C PRO A 4 -9.77 -8.61 -6.25
N ASN A 5 -9.73 -7.64 -7.16
CA ASN A 5 -10.91 -7.05 -7.80
C ASN A 5 -11.22 -7.64 -9.19
N PHE A 6 -10.45 -8.62 -9.69
CA PHE A 6 -10.77 -9.27 -10.96
C PHE A 6 -12.02 -10.14 -10.83
N GLY A 7 -13.15 -9.61 -11.29
CA GLY A 7 -14.42 -10.33 -11.30
C GLY A 7 -15.07 -10.53 -9.93
N TYR A 8 -14.62 -9.80 -8.89
CA TYR A 8 -15.24 -9.73 -7.56
C TYR A 8 -15.50 -11.09 -6.87
N ALA A 9 -14.67 -12.10 -7.15
CA ALA A 9 -14.96 -13.48 -6.77
C ALA A 9 -14.68 -13.83 -5.30
N ILE A 10 -14.01 -12.95 -4.54
CA ILE A 10 -13.56 -13.23 -3.16
C ILE A 10 -13.88 -12.02 -2.27
N SER A 11 -14.47 -12.26 -1.09
CA SER A 11 -14.78 -11.20 -0.13
C SER A 11 -13.53 -10.80 0.69
N HIS A 12 -13.59 -9.66 1.38
CA HIS A 12 -12.50 -9.21 2.24
C HIS A 12 -12.37 -10.08 3.51
N GLU A 13 -13.47 -10.66 3.99
CA GLU A 13 -13.50 -11.63 5.08
C GLU A 13 -12.78 -12.94 4.69
N ASP A 14 -13.06 -13.45 3.49
CA ASP A 14 -12.36 -14.63 2.96
C ASP A 14 -10.85 -14.39 2.85
N LEU A 15 -10.43 -13.21 2.38
CA LEU A 15 -9.02 -12.81 2.29
C LEU A 15 -8.36 -12.65 3.67
N ALA A 16 -9.09 -12.13 4.64
CA ALA A 16 -8.61 -11.99 6.02
C ALA A 16 -8.33 -13.37 6.64
N ALA A 17 -9.19 -14.36 6.39
CA ALA A 17 -9.07 -15.71 6.93
C ALA A 17 -7.88 -16.52 6.39
N ILE A 18 -7.30 -16.16 5.23
CA ILE A 18 -6.14 -16.87 4.64
C ILE A 18 -4.83 -16.40 5.30
N VAL A 19 -4.59 -16.86 6.53
CA VAL A 19 -3.44 -16.44 7.35
C VAL A 19 -2.06 -16.84 6.77
N SER A 20 -2.02 -17.83 5.88
CA SER A 20 -0.78 -18.23 5.20
C SER A 20 -0.34 -17.23 4.12
N GLU A 21 -1.27 -16.45 3.57
CA GLU A 21 -0.98 -15.41 2.60
C GLU A 21 -0.60 -14.12 3.33
N ARG A 22 0.56 -13.58 2.98
CA ARG A 22 1.14 -12.39 3.61
C ARG A 22 1.24 -11.20 2.68
N PHE A 23 0.96 -11.39 1.40
CA PHE A 23 1.07 -10.34 0.40
C PHE A 23 -0.25 -10.11 -0.34
N PHE A 24 -0.59 -8.84 -0.53
CA PHE A 24 -1.79 -8.37 -1.21
C PHE A 24 -1.38 -7.42 -2.32
N GLU A 25 -1.84 -7.65 -3.54
CA GLU A 25 -1.58 -6.72 -4.64
C GLU A 25 -2.45 -5.47 -4.49
N VAL A 26 -1.82 -4.35 -4.11
CA VAL A 26 -2.48 -3.05 -3.91
C VAL A 26 -2.47 -2.20 -5.19
N TYR A 27 -1.69 -2.58 -6.18
CA TYR A 27 -1.66 -1.96 -7.50
C TYR A 27 -1.23 -2.98 -8.57
N ASN A 28 -1.91 -2.93 -9.71
CA ASN A 28 -1.70 -3.82 -10.86
C ASN A 28 -1.73 -2.97 -12.14
N GLY A 29 -0.71 -3.07 -12.99
CA GLY A 29 -0.59 -2.30 -14.23
C GLY A 29 -1.57 -2.69 -15.34
N HIS A 30 -2.38 -3.73 -15.16
CA HIS A 30 -3.35 -4.19 -16.14
C HIS A 30 -4.56 -3.24 -16.24
N PRO A 31 -4.89 -2.71 -17.43
CA PRO A 31 -5.95 -1.70 -17.59
C PRO A 31 -7.37 -2.17 -17.23
N GLY A 32 -7.57 -3.49 -17.15
CA GLY A 32 -8.87 -4.09 -16.80
C GLY A 32 -9.16 -4.18 -15.31
N VAL A 33 -8.21 -3.76 -14.46
CA VAL A 33 -8.38 -3.84 -13.00
C VAL A 33 -9.13 -2.63 -12.47
N ASN A 34 -10.20 -2.88 -11.71
CA ASN A 34 -10.94 -1.81 -11.06
C ASN A 34 -10.25 -1.35 -9.76
N HIS A 35 -9.18 -0.57 -9.91
CA HIS A 35 -8.40 -0.03 -8.78
C HIS A 35 -9.23 0.87 -7.86
N LEU A 36 -10.04 1.72 -8.46
CA LEU A 36 -10.81 2.75 -7.75
C LEU A 36 -12.10 2.20 -7.14
N GLY A 37 -12.56 1.04 -7.62
CA GLY A 37 -13.90 0.55 -7.29
C GLY A 37 -14.97 1.35 -8.02
N ASP A 38 -16.21 1.19 -7.58
CA ASP A 38 -17.38 1.93 -8.04
C ASP A 38 -18.38 2.09 -6.88
N ASP A 39 -19.61 2.53 -7.17
CA ASP A 39 -20.65 2.72 -6.15
C ASP A 39 -21.06 1.41 -5.45
N ASP A 40 -20.86 0.27 -6.11
CA ASP A 40 -21.26 -1.06 -5.62
C ASP A 40 -20.07 -1.84 -5.02
N TYR A 41 -18.84 -1.58 -5.48
CA TYR A 41 -17.64 -2.32 -5.08
C TYR A 41 -16.51 -1.41 -4.58
N PRO A 42 -15.92 -1.70 -3.40
CA PRO A 42 -14.82 -0.91 -2.88
C PRO A 42 -13.55 -1.02 -3.75
N GLY A 43 -12.79 0.08 -3.82
CA GLY A 43 -11.46 0.08 -4.43
C GLY A 43 -10.48 -0.84 -3.71
N VAL A 44 -9.40 -1.20 -4.41
CA VAL A 44 -8.41 -2.20 -3.95
C VAL A 44 -7.78 -1.82 -2.61
N GLU A 45 -7.43 -0.55 -2.43
CA GLU A 45 -6.88 -0.07 -1.15
C GLU A 45 -7.89 -0.18 -0.01
N ARG A 46 -9.18 0.06 -0.29
CA ARG A 46 -10.23 -0.05 0.72
C ARG A 46 -10.41 -1.50 1.16
N ILE A 47 -10.39 -2.45 0.23
CA ILE A 47 -10.41 -3.88 0.55
C ILE A 47 -9.22 -4.25 1.41
N TRP A 48 -8.02 -3.80 1.04
CA TRP A 48 -6.82 -4.09 1.82
C TRP A 48 -6.91 -3.54 3.26
N ASP A 49 -7.45 -2.34 3.44
CA ASP A 49 -7.68 -1.79 4.78
C ASP A 49 -8.71 -2.59 5.59
N LEU A 50 -9.80 -3.05 4.95
CA LEU A 50 -10.80 -3.92 5.59
C LEU A 50 -10.20 -5.27 6.01
N VAL A 51 -9.42 -5.90 5.14
CA VAL A 51 -8.71 -7.16 5.42
C VAL A 51 -7.78 -6.99 6.62
N ASN A 52 -6.98 -5.93 6.65
CA ASN A 52 -6.05 -5.67 7.74
C ASN A 52 -6.76 -5.27 9.04
N ALA A 53 -7.91 -4.61 8.96
CA ALA A 53 -8.75 -4.35 10.13
C ALA A 53 -9.18 -5.67 10.79
N ILE A 54 -9.78 -6.60 10.03
CA ILE A 54 -10.22 -7.92 10.52
C ILE A 54 -9.02 -8.69 11.11
N ARG A 55 -7.90 -8.72 10.40
CA ARG A 55 -6.68 -9.42 10.86
C ARG A 55 -6.18 -8.89 12.21
N GLN A 56 -6.22 -7.58 12.41
CA GLN A 56 -5.72 -6.94 13.63
C GLN A 56 -6.73 -6.93 14.78
N THR A 57 -8.05 -6.96 14.51
CA THR A 57 -9.07 -6.89 15.58
C THR A 57 -9.68 -8.23 15.95
N GLU A 58 -9.92 -9.11 14.99
CA GLU A 58 -10.68 -10.35 15.21
C GLU A 58 -9.78 -11.58 15.22
N LEU A 59 -8.81 -11.64 14.30
CA LEU A 59 -7.96 -12.81 14.13
C LEU A 59 -6.65 -12.74 14.91
N ASN A 60 -6.24 -11.53 15.31
CA ASN A 60 -4.97 -11.24 15.97
C ASN A 60 -3.76 -11.84 15.22
N VAL A 61 -3.72 -11.62 13.91
CA VAL A 61 -2.63 -12.07 13.03
C VAL A 61 -2.00 -10.88 12.30
N PRO A 62 -0.71 -10.97 11.88
CA PRO A 62 -0.05 -9.86 11.21
C PRO A 62 -0.80 -9.36 9.96
N PRO A 63 -0.72 -8.05 9.66
CA PRO A 63 -1.37 -7.48 8.49
C PRO A 63 -0.72 -8.01 7.21
N MET A 64 -1.50 -8.03 6.13
CA MET A 64 -0.98 -8.28 4.78
C MET A 64 -0.14 -7.10 4.31
N MET A 65 0.98 -7.39 3.66
CA MET A 65 1.86 -6.40 3.06
C MET A 65 1.42 -6.09 1.62
N GLY A 66 1.31 -4.81 1.28
CA GLY A 66 0.92 -4.36 -0.06
C GLY A 66 2.05 -4.48 -1.07
N MET A 67 1.79 -5.02 -2.25
CA MET A 67 2.73 -5.11 -3.38
C MET A 67 2.15 -4.46 -4.64
N ALA A 68 3.02 -4.02 -5.55
CA ALA A 68 2.63 -3.62 -6.90
C ALA A 68 3.28 -4.51 -7.95
N SER A 69 2.54 -4.81 -9.01
CA SER A 69 3.05 -5.40 -10.24
C SER A 69 2.57 -4.61 -11.46
N ASP A 70 3.24 -4.78 -12.60
CA ASP A 70 2.79 -4.20 -13.86
C ASP A 70 1.87 -5.15 -14.66
N ASP A 71 1.80 -6.43 -14.25
CA ASP A 71 1.06 -7.52 -14.89
C ASP A 71 1.13 -7.52 -16.42
N SER A 72 2.35 -7.34 -16.91
CA SER A 72 2.61 -7.13 -18.33
C SER A 72 2.31 -8.36 -19.18
N HIS A 73 1.58 -8.13 -20.27
CA HIS A 73 1.29 -9.15 -21.29
C HIS A 73 1.72 -8.69 -22.69
N GLU A 74 2.14 -7.42 -22.85
CA GLU A 74 2.47 -6.81 -24.13
C GLU A 74 3.86 -6.16 -24.12
N TYR A 75 4.88 -6.91 -24.51
CA TYR A 75 6.30 -6.50 -24.46
C TYR A 75 6.81 -5.75 -25.71
N HIS A 76 5.99 -5.63 -26.76
CA HIS A 76 6.41 -5.11 -28.07
C HIS A 76 5.54 -3.97 -28.60
N CYS A 77 5.48 -2.86 -27.85
CA CYS A 77 4.82 -1.59 -28.24
C CYS A 77 3.33 -1.69 -28.61
N LYS A 78 2.66 -2.79 -28.29
CA LYS A 78 1.21 -2.93 -28.47
C LYS A 78 0.45 -2.19 -27.37
N PRO A 79 -0.72 -1.59 -27.67
CA PRO A 79 -1.63 -1.10 -26.63
C PRO A 79 -2.06 -2.28 -25.73
N GLY A 80 -2.15 -2.07 -24.41
CA GLY A 80 -2.53 -3.14 -23.46
C GLY A 80 -1.78 -3.04 -22.13
N SER A 81 -1.52 -4.18 -21.50
CA SER A 81 -0.74 -4.28 -20.25
C SER A 81 0.77 -4.25 -20.54
N ARG A 82 1.38 -3.08 -20.33
CA ARG A 82 2.78 -2.80 -20.67
C ARG A 82 3.69 -2.79 -19.44
N PRO A 83 4.98 -3.15 -19.60
CA PRO A 83 5.96 -3.08 -18.51
C PRO A 83 6.15 -1.70 -17.91
N GLY A 84 6.51 -1.69 -16.62
CA GLY A 84 6.92 -0.48 -15.91
C GLY A 84 5.77 0.33 -15.31
N ARG A 85 4.58 -0.26 -15.17
CA ARG A 85 3.43 0.40 -14.53
C ARG A 85 3.39 0.27 -13.02
N GLY A 86 4.01 -0.78 -12.48
CA GLY A 86 4.01 -1.10 -11.07
C GLY A 86 5.17 -2.04 -10.72
N TRP A 87 5.83 -1.82 -9.59
CA TRP A 87 6.91 -2.68 -9.10
C TRP A 87 7.04 -2.59 -7.58
N VAL A 88 7.81 -3.49 -6.99
CA VAL A 88 8.27 -3.34 -5.60
C VAL A 88 9.73 -2.91 -5.58
N VAL A 89 10.07 -2.02 -4.64
CA VAL A 89 11.44 -1.66 -4.31
C VAL A 89 11.80 -2.33 -2.99
N VAL A 90 12.77 -3.24 -3.02
CA VAL A 90 13.17 -4.04 -1.85
C VAL A 90 14.39 -3.40 -1.20
N LEU A 91 14.26 -3.06 0.08
CA LEU A 91 15.32 -2.44 0.88
C LEU A 91 16.24 -3.54 1.41
N SER A 92 17.20 -3.96 0.59
CA SER A 92 18.14 -5.04 0.93
C SER A 92 19.59 -4.59 0.83
N GLN A 93 20.40 -5.01 1.80
CA GLN A 93 21.84 -4.77 1.80
C GLN A 93 22.56 -5.47 0.63
N TYR A 94 22.02 -6.59 0.15
CA TYR A 94 22.65 -7.40 -0.89
C TYR A 94 21.67 -7.75 -2.00
N LEU A 95 22.11 -7.61 -3.25
CA LEU A 95 21.37 -8.03 -4.43
C LEU A 95 21.55 -9.54 -4.67
N THR A 96 20.99 -10.34 -3.77
CA THR A 96 20.97 -11.82 -3.87
C THR A 96 19.56 -12.34 -3.57
N PRO A 97 19.11 -13.44 -4.20
CA PRO A 97 17.76 -13.96 -3.99
C PRO A 97 17.40 -14.15 -2.52
N GLU A 98 18.32 -14.69 -1.72
CA GLU A 98 18.10 -14.97 -0.31
C GLU A 98 17.86 -13.70 0.51
N HIS A 99 18.63 -12.64 0.25
CA HIS A 99 18.50 -11.37 0.96
C HIS A 99 17.28 -10.57 0.52
N LEU A 100 16.91 -10.65 -0.76
CA LEU A 100 15.67 -10.05 -1.27
C LEU A 100 14.43 -10.71 -0.65
N ILE A 101 14.39 -12.05 -0.63
CA ILE A 101 13.28 -12.81 -0.02
C ILE A 101 13.17 -12.52 1.47
N ARG A 102 14.30 -12.42 2.19
CA ARG A 102 14.29 -12.09 3.63
C ARG A 102 13.76 -10.68 3.88
N ALA A 103 14.24 -9.69 3.13
CA ALA A 103 13.78 -8.31 3.22
C ALA A 103 12.26 -8.22 2.96
N MET A 104 11.78 -8.83 1.87
CA MET A 104 10.35 -8.88 1.57
C MET A 104 9.53 -9.57 2.67
N LYS A 105 10.01 -10.70 3.21
CA LYS A 105 9.31 -11.41 4.31
C LYS A 105 9.25 -10.59 5.59
N LYS A 106 10.21 -9.71 5.82
CA LYS A 106 10.27 -8.78 6.96
C LYS A 106 9.41 -7.53 6.74
N GLY A 107 9.06 -7.22 5.48
CA GLY A 107 8.34 -6.00 5.12
C GLY A 107 9.27 -4.84 4.77
N ASP A 108 10.56 -5.10 4.56
CA ASP A 108 11.57 -4.11 4.18
C ASP A 108 11.47 -3.83 2.66
N PHE A 109 10.31 -3.33 2.21
CA PHE A 109 10.04 -2.97 0.83
C PHE A 109 8.85 -1.99 0.75
N TYR A 110 8.67 -1.37 -0.42
CA TYR A 110 7.48 -0.61 -0.77
C TYR A 110 7.06 -0.88 -2.21
N ALA A 111 5.79 -0.69 -2.52
CA ALA A 111 5.23 -0.73 -3.87
C ALA A 111 5.38 0.64 -4.57
N SER A 112 5.54 0.66 -5.89
CA SER A 112 5.60 1.90 -6.65
C SER A 112 5.04 1.79 -8.06
N SER A 113 4.48 2.90 -8.53
CA SER A 113 4.03 3.17 -9.89
C SER A 113 4.68 4.46 -10.45
N GLY A 114 5.86 4.85 -9.95
CA GLY A 114 6.59 5.99 -10.51
C GLY A 114 7.47 6.74 -9.54
N VAL A 115 7.05 6.87 -8.29
CA VAL A 115 7.84 7.63 -7.29
C VAL A 115 8.85 6.72 -6.62
N MET A 116 10.09 7.21 -6.52
CA MET A 116 11.16 6.54 -5.80
C MET A 116 11.39 7.22 -4.45
N LEU A 117 11.82 6.44 -3.46
CA LEU A 117 12.16 6.92 -2.13
C LEU A 117 13.66 6.80 -1.91
N ASP A 118 14.27 7.86 -1.39
CA ASP A 118 15.66 7.85 -0.91
C ASP A 118 15.76 7.02 0.38
N ASP A 119 14.77 7.12 1.26
CA ASP A 119 14.78 6.46 2.56
C ASP A 119 13.37 6.26 3.13
N VAL A 120 13.19 5.17 3.88
CA VAL A 120 11.98 4.85 4.63
C VAL A 120 12.40 4.19 5.93
N THR A 121 12.08 4.83 7.05
CA THR A 121 12.47 4.38 8.38
C THR A 121 11.28 4.37 9.33
N LEU A 122 11.40 3.56 10.38
CA LEU A 122 10.49 3.55 11.52
C LEU A 122 11.33 3.71 12.79
N GLU A 123 11.12 4.80 13.51
CA GLU A 123 11.60 4.92 14.88
C GLU A 123 10.65 4.14 15.80
N GLU A 124 11.05 2.92 16.17
CA GLU A 124 10.22 1.99 16.96
C GLU A 124 9.84 2.57 18.33
N SER A 125 10.75 3.32 18.97
CA SER A 125 10.52 3.85 20.32
C SER A 125 9.40 4.89 20.39
N THR A 126 9.23 5.66 19.32
CA THR A 126 8.18 6.68 19.21
C THR A 126 7.09 6.29 18.23
N ARG A 127 7.19 5.12 17.58
CA ARG A 127 6.31 4.66 16.50
C ARG A 127 6.16 5.73 15.41
N THR A 128 7.29 6.29 14.97
CA THR A 128 7.33 7.38 13.99
C THR A 128 7.91 6.90 12.67
N PRO A 129 7.07 6.57 11.68
CA PRO A 129 7.53 6.50 10.30
C PRO A 129 8.08 7.82 9.79
N SER A 130 9.17 7.72 9.04
CA SER A 130 9.75 8.82 8.27
C SER A 130 10.05 8.37 6.84
N ILE A 131 9.73 9.24 5.90
CA ILE A 131 9.83 8.99 4.47
C ILE A 131 10.60 10.16 3.86
N LYS A 132 11.60 9.81 3.03
CA LYS A 132 12.31 10.74 2.17
C LYS A 132 12.12 10.34 0.72
N ILE A 133 11.46 11.19 -0.04
CA ILE A 133 11.17 11.00 -1.46
C ILE A 133 12.41 11.38 -2.27
N ASN A 134 12.71 10.60 -3.30
CA ASN A 134 13.67 10.98 -4.33
C ASN A 134 13.00 12.07 -5.20
N ASP A 135 13.37 13.32 -4.91
CA ASP A 135 12.73 14.51 -5.49
C ASP A 135 13.11 14.68 -6.97
N GLU A 136 12.10 14.72 -7.83
CA GLU A 136 12.25 15.00 -9.27
C GLU A 136 11.98 16.48 -9.55
N ASP A 137 12.79 17.08 -10.44
CA ASP A 137 12.70 18.51 -10.71
C ASP A 137 11.29 18.93 -11.20
N GLY A 138 10.69 19.90 -10.48
CA GLY A 138 9.36 20.43 -10.77
C GLY A 138 8.18 19.60 -10.25
N ALA A 139 8.40 18.45 -9.63
CA ALA A 139 7.34 17.66 -9.00
C ALA A 139 6.93 18.23 -7.64
N LYS A 140 5.66 18.04 -7.27
CA LYS A 140 5.16 18.29 -5.91
C LYS A 140 4.59 17.01 -5.35
N TYR A 141 4.80 16.79 -4.06
CA TYR A 141 4.39 15.57 -3.38
C TYR A 141 3.46 15.87 -2.22
N ARG A 142 2.43 15.05 -2.09
CA ARG A 142 1.59 14.94 -0.90
C ARG A 142 1.69 13.54 -0.35
N THR A 143 2.04 13.42 0.93
CA THR A 143 2.01 12.17 1.68
C THR A 143 0.79 12.16 2.58
N ASN A 144 -0.10 11.18 2.41
CA ASN A 144 -1.21 10.91 3.31
C ASN A 144 -0.86 9.69 4.18
N PHE A 145 -0.89 9.88 5.50
CA PHE A 145 -0.85 8.80 6.47
C PHE A 145 -2.27 8.32 6.72
N ILE A 146 -2.50 7.04 6.48
CA ILE A 146 -3.80 6.38 6.54
C ILE A 146 -3.72 5.28 7.60
N ALA A 147 -4.72 5.22 8.48
CA ALA A 147 -4.76 4.29 9.59
C ALA A 147 -6.10 3.59 9.70
N THR A 148 -6.08 2.43 10.35
CA THR A 148 -7.27 1.87 10.98
C THR A 148 -7.21 2.17 12.47
N LEU A 149 -8.24 2.85 12.98
CA LEU A 149 -8.31 3.22 14.40
C LEU A 149 -8.92 2.09 15.25
N LEU A 150 -8.56 2.04 16.53
CA LEU A 150 -9.22 1.22 17.54
C LEU A 150 -10.72 1.53 17.57
N HIS A 151 -11.53 0.50 17.85
CA HIS A 151 -12.95 0.67 18.12
C HIS A 151 -13.17 0.76 19.64
N GLU A 152 -14.16 1.52 20.07
CA GLU A 152 -14.76 1.33 21.39
C GLU A 152 -15.69 0.10 21.32
N GLU A 153 -15.74 -0.72 22.39
CA GLU A 153 -16.51 -1.98 22.44
C GLU A 153 -17.98 -1.85 22.02
N SER A 154 -18.53 -0.64 22.06
CA SER A 154 -19.92 -0.33 21.71
C SER A 154 -20.21 -0.21 20.21
N ASN A 155 -19.20 -0.19 19.33
CA ASN A 155 -19.40 0.11 17.91
C ASN A 155 -18.44 -0.64 16.97
N ALA A 156 -18.35 -1.97 17.13
CA ALA A 156 -17.47 -2.83 16.32
C ALA A 156 -17.73 -2.73 14.80
N GLU A 157 -18.95 -2.39 14.39
CA GLU A 157 -19.37 -2.24 12.98
C GLU A 157 -19.03 -0.88 12.35
N ASP A 158 -18.40 0.06 13.09
CA ASP A 158 -18.05 1.36 12.52
C ASP A 158 -16.91 1.24 11.50
N LEU A 159 -17.29 1.08 10.23
CA LEU A 159 -16.38 1.00 9.10
C LEU A 159 -15.66 2.34 8.80
N SER A 160 -16.11 3.46 9.35
CA SER A 160 -15.50 4.79 9.11
C SER A 160 -14.14 4.96 9.77
N ARG A 161 -13.81 4.10 10.74
CA ARG A 161 -12.51 4.06 11.43
C ARG A 161 -11.40 3.41 10.60
N ILE A 162 -11.76 2.63 9.57
CA ILE A 162 -10.86 1.84 8.73
C ILE A 162 -10.41 2.72 7.55
N GLY A 163 -9.12 2.71 7.20
CA GLY A 163 -8.62 3.46 6.05
C GLY A 163 -8.77 4.98 6.17
N LYS A 164 -8.71 5.51 7.39
CA LYS A 164 -8.89 6.94 7.67
C LYS A 164 -7.58 7.71 7.50
N VAL A 165 -7.61 8.82 6.78
CA VAL A 165 -6.48 9.76 6.74
C VAL A 165 -6.31 10.40 8.13
N VAL A 166 -5.18 10.15 8.77
CA VAL A 166 -4.83 10.66 10.10
C VAL A 166 -3.80 11.79 10.06
N GLY A 167 -3.15 12.00 8.92
CA GLY A 167 -2.23 13.11 8.70
C GLY A 167 -1.89 13.28 7.23
N SER A 168 -1.57 14.51 6.84
CA SER A 168 -1.10 14.84 5.49
C SER A 168 0.08 15.80 5.56
N VAL A 169 1.11 15.53 4.76
CA VAL A 169 2.32 16.35 4.68
C VAL A 169 2.62 16.68 3.22
N GLU A 170 2.88 17.95 2.93
CA GLU A 170 3.36 18.40 1.62
C GLU A 170 4.90 18.43 1.59
N GLY A 171 5.47 18.06 0.45
CA GLY A 171 6.90 18.12 0.21
C GLY A 171 7.59 16.75 0.19
N PRO A 172 8.92 16.75 -0.05
CA PRO A 172 9.69 15.53 -0.28
C PRO A 172 10.05 14.76 1.00
N GLN A 173 9.69 15.29 2.17
CA GLN A 173 9.93 14.66 3.46
C GLN A 173 8.64 14.64 4.26
N ALA A 174 8.29 13.47 4.79
CA ALA A 174 7.08 13.29 5.58
C ALA A 174 7.35 12.37 6.76
N SER A 175 6.78 12.71 7.91
CA SER A 175 6.82 11.88 9.11
C SER A 175 5.50 11.96 9.84
N TYR A 176 5.14 10.88 10.53
CA TYR A 176 3.94 10.84 11.35
C TYR A 176 4.22 10.04 12.61
N THR A 177 3.96 10.63 13.78
CA THR A 177 4.10 9.92 15.06
C THR A 177 2.75 9.29 15.40
N MET A 178 2.72 7.95 15.46
CA MET A 178 1.52 7.24 15.85
C MET A 178 1.13 7.57 17.29
N THR A 179 -0.17 7.52 17.57
CA THR A 179 -0.70 7.53 18.92
C THR A 179 -1.01 6.10 19.36
N GLU A 180 -1.67 5.94 20.50
CA GLU A 180 -2.18 4.65 20.95
C GLU A 180 -3.48 4.23 20.26
N ASN A 181 -4.05 5.09 19.40
CA ASN A 181 -5.34 4.84 18.77
C ASN A 181 -5.24 4.13 17.41
N GLU A 182 -4.08 4.16 16.74
CA GLU A 182 -3.88 3.52 15.44
C GLU A 182 -3.42 2.07 15.60
N LEU A 183 -4.17 1.13 14.98
CA LEU A 183 -3.76 -0.29 14.90
C LEU A 183 -2.52 -0.47 14.03
N TYR A 184 -2.50 0.23 12.89
CA TYR A 184 -1.38 0.33 11.96
C TYR A 184 -1.52 1.64 11.18
N VAL A 185 -0.41 2.10 10.60
CA VAL A 185 -0.38 3.23 9.67
C VAL A 185 0.30 2.79 8.37
N ARG A 186 -0.26 3.24 7.25
CA ARG A 186 0.32 3.18 5.91
C ARG A 186 0.46 4.59 5.34
N ALA A 187 1.39 4.76 4.41
CA ALA A 187 1.54 6.00 3.67
C ALA A 187 1.18 5.81 2.20
N VAL A 188 0.44 6.78 1.65
CA VAL A 188 0.22 6.96 0.21
C VAL A 188 0.84 8.28 -0.18
N ILE A 189 1.76 8.24 -1.13
CA ILE A 189 2.39 9.45 -1.66
C ILE A 189 1.86 9.69 -3.07
N THR A 190 1.52 10.93 -3.37
CA THR A 190 1.02 11.33 -4.68
C THR A 190 1.90 12.43 -5.23
N SER A 191 2.49 12.20 -6.40
CA SER A 191 3.19 13.21 -7.17
C SER A 191 2.22 13.98 -8.06
N THR A 192 2.52 15.23 -8.39
CA THR A 192 1.80 15.97 -9.44
C THR A 192 2.14 15.48 -10.85
N SER A 193 3.25 14.75 -11.01
CA SER A 193 3.70 14.19 -12.29
C SER A 193 2.74 13.13 -12.80
N ASP A 194 2.44 13.20 -14.10
CA ASP A 194 1.63 12.17 -14.77
C ASP A 194 2.40 10.85 -14.85
N HIS A 195 1.67 9.74 -14.74
CA HIS A 195 2.24 8.43 -14.99
C HIS A 195 2.59 8.30 -16.48
N HIS A 196 3.80 7.87 -16.80
CA HIS A 196 4.29 7.78 -18.20
C HIS A 196 3.50 6.78 -19.08
N ALA A 197 2.94 5.75 -18.44
CA ALA A 197 2.05 4.76 -19.07
C ALA A 197 0.83 4.44 -18.17
N PRO A 198 -0.19 5.30 -18.06
CA PRO A 198 -1.26 5.13 -17.08
C PRO A 198 -2.10 3.86 -17.33
N SER A 199 -2.65 3.30 -16.26
CA SER A 199 -3.62 2.20 -16.23
C SER A 199 -5.06 2.71 -16.20
N PHE A 200 -5.29 3.93 -15.71
CA PHE A 200 -6.59 4.62 -15.67
C PHE A 200 -6.46 6.12 -15.92
N ASP A 201 -7.58 6.78 -16.25
CA ASP A 201 -7.60 8.19 -16.62
C ASP A 201 -7.05 9.10 -15.50
N ASN A 202 -6.19 10.06 -15.88
CA ASN A 202 -5.55 11.03 -14.98
C ASN A 202 -4.65 10.42 -13.88
N GLN A 203 -4.18 9.17 -14.05
CA GLN A 203 -3.28 8.56 -13.09
C GLN A 203 -1.99 9.37 -12.90
N LYS A 204 -1.71 9.69 -11.64
CA LYS A 204 -0.45 10.27 -11.19
C LYS A 204 0.54 9.21 -10.74
N GLN A 205 1.82 9.55 -10.73
CA GLN A 205 2.83 8.68 -10.14
C GLN A 205 2.63 8.58 -8.62
N GLN A 206 2.64 7.36 -8.09
CA GLN A 206 2.47 7.08 -6.66
C GLN A 206 3.43 5.95 -6.23
N PRO A 207 4.14 6.05 -5.10
CA PRO A 207 4.59 4.89 -4.36
C PRO A 207 3.50 4.47 -3.36
N GLY A 208 3.15 3.20 -3.38
CA GLY A 208 2.28 2.58 -2.40
C GLY A 208 3.07 1.88 -1.30
N HIS A 209 2.73 2.14 -0.05
CA HIS A 209 2.63 1.07 0.96
C HIS A 209 3.92 0.37 1.41
N SER A 210 4.59 0.95 2.40
CA SER A 210 5.38 0.21 3.38
C SER A 210 4.54 -0.01 4.65
N ARG A 211 4.68 -1.17 5.30
CA ARG A 211 4.19 -1.37 6.67
C ARG A 211 5.11 -0.57 7.58
N LEU A 212 4.57 0.48 8.19
CA LEU A 212 5.34 1.44 8.97
C LEU A 212 5.20 1.24 10.49
N GLY A 213 4.80 0.04 10.91
CA GLY A 213 4.71 -0.34 12.32
C GLY A 213 3.44 -1.15 12.60
N SER A 214 3.54 -2.06 13.57
CA SER A 214 2.38 -2.69 14.21
C SER A 214 2.46 -2.47 15.70
N GLY A 215 1.39 -1.95 16.30
CA GLY A 215 1.23 -1.99 17.75
C GLY A 215 0.80 -3.40 18.16
N THR A 216 1.75 -4.29 18.43
CA THR A 216 1.57 -5.48 19.27
C THR A 216 2.93 -6.17 19.46
N ASN A 217 3.27 -6.41 20.74
CA ASN A 217 4.37 -7.28 21.19
C ASN A 217 4.09 -8.75 20.85
#